data_AF-A0A435HHN9-F1
#
_entry.id   AF-A0A435HHN9-F1
#
_cell.length_a   1.000
_cell.length_b   1.000
_cell.length_c   1.000
_cell.angle_alpha   90.00
_cell.angle_beta   90.00
_cell.angle_gamma   90.00
#
_symmetry.space_group_name_H-M   'P 1'
#
loop_
_entity.id
_entity.type
_entity.pdbx_description
1 polymer ?
#
loop_
_entity_poly.entity_id
_entity_poly.type
_entity_poly.pdbx_seq_one_letter_code
_entity_poly.pdbx_strand_id
1 'polypeptide(L)'
;MNPGGLGSPPASVSLGHEIYALAERLFPICRSITGDGVRQTLDVLSGHIDLERHEVPTGTQVFDWTIPKEWNIRSASITGPDGQTVVDFADSNLHIVNYSLPFKGILPLEELRPHIHTLPEQPKVIPYRTSYYTPTWGFCAAHDRVANMPDGLYRVEIDAEFKDGSLAYGEYLHRGQTEREFLLSAHICHPSLANDNCSGLALLAALARSLKARETRYSYRFLFAPGTIGALAWLSRNEDRTCLIDHGLVLSCVGDAGSPAYKRSRRGDALVDRAMAHVLGRLAGAKMLDFSP
;
A
#
# COMPACT_ATOMS: atom_id res chain seq x y z
N MET A 1 -4.98 -23.35 -54.75
CA MET A 1 -5.83 -23.25 -53.55
C MET A 1 -4.97 -23.60 -52.35
N ASN A 2 -4.62 -22.61 -51.53
CA ASN A 2 -3.78 -22.77 -50.35
C ASN A 2 -4.73 -22.69 -49.13
N PRO A 3 -4.96 -23.77 -48.38
CA PRO A 3 -5.88 -23.74 -47.27
C PRO A 3 -5.17 -23.22 -46.01
N GLY A 4 -5.83 -22.27 -45.34
CA GLY A 4 -5.82 -22.21 -43.89
C GLY A 4 -4.62 -21.56 -43.23
N GLY A 5 -4.59 -20.22 -43.25
CA GLY A 5 -3.99 -19.46 -42.15
C GLY A 5 -4.80 -19.69 -40.88
N LEU A 6 -4.34 -20.63 -40.06
CA LEU A 6 -4.71 -20.69 -38.64
C LEU A 6 -3.70 -19.81 -37.91
N GLY A 7 -4.11 -18.58 -37.60
CA GLY A 7 -3.34 -17.71 -36.71
C GLY A 7 -3.09 -18.44 -35.40
N SER A 8 -1.84 -18.45 -34.97
CA SER A 8 -1.44 -18.96 -33.66
C SER A 8 -2.34 -18.35 -32.58
N PRO A 9 -2.83 -19.14 -31.60
CA PRO A 9 -3.55 -18.56 -30.47
C PRO A 9 -2.66 -17.52 -29.78
N PRO A 10 -3.23 -16.42 -29.26
CA PRO A 10 -2.44 -15.43 -28.55
C PRO A 10 -1.66 -16.13 -27.44
N ALA A 11 -0.36 -15.84 -27.33
CA ALA A 11 0.47 -16.38 -26.27
C ALA A 11 -0.21 -16.10 -24.92
N SER A 12 -0.43 -17.15 -24.12
CA SER A 12 -1.00 -16.99 -22.78
C SER A 12 -0.18 -15.96 -22.01
N VAL A 13 -0.82 -14.88 -21.58
CA VAL A 13 -0.18 -13.83 -20.77
C VAL A 13 0.44 -14.52 -19.53
N SER A 14 1.72 -14.25 -19.24
CA SER A 14 2.35 -14.88 -18.08
C SER A 14 1.76 -14.33 -16.78
N LEU A 15 1.73 -15.14 -15.72
CA LEU A 15 1.22 -14.73 -14.40
C LEU A 15 1.91 -13.45 -13.89
N GLY A 16 3.20 -13.26 -14.21
CA GLY A 16 3.93 -12.04 -13.89
C GLY A 16 3.36 -10.79 -14.57
N HIS A 17 2.96 -10.88 -15.84
CA HIS A 17 2.30 -9.76 -16.53
C HIS A 17 0.92 -9.47 -15.94
N GLU A 18 0.17 -10.48 -15.51
CA GLU A 18 -1.12 -10.26 -14.84
C GLU A 18 -0.96 -9.55 -13.49
N ILE A 19 0.05 -9.94 -12.69
CA ILE A 19 0.37 -9.28 -11.43
C ILE A 19 0.80 -7.84 -11.69
N TYR A 20 1.66 -7.61 -12.69
CA TYR A 20 2.09 -6.27 -13.07
C TYR A 20 0.92 -5.39 -13.51
N ALA A 21 0.03 -5.88 -14.37
CA ALA A 21 -1.13 -5.14 -14.83
C ALA A 21 -2.09 -4.78 -13.68
N LEU A 22 -2.24 -5.66 -12.67
CA LEU A 22 -2.98 -5.32 -11.47
C LEU A 22 -2.26 -4.25 -10.65
N ALA A 23 -0.95 -4.36 -10.45
CA ALA A 23 -0.17 -3.34 -9.75
C ALA A 23 -0.25 -1.96 -10.44
N GLU A 24 -0.20 -1.92 -11.77
CA GLU A 24 -0.36 -0.71 -12.59
C GLU A 24 -1.74 -0.06 -12.40
N ARG A 25 -2.82 -0.87 -12.38
CA ARG A 25 -4.18 -0.38 -12.09
C ARG A 25 -4.32 0.20 -10.68
N LEU A 26 -3.61 -0.37 -9.70
CA LEU A 26 -3.61 0.10 -8.32
C LEU A 26 -2.73 1.35 -8.15
N PHE A 27 -1.68 1.50 -8.96
CA PHE A 27 -0.66 2.53 -8.82
C PHE A 27 -1.21 3.95 -8.67
N PRO A 28 -2.10 4.48 -9.53
CA PRO A 28 -2.50 5.89 -9.47
C PRO A 28 -3.39 6.26 -8.27
N ILE A 29 -3.93 5.28 -7.54
CA ILE A 29 -4.89 5.53 -6.45
C ILE A 29 -4.17 6.12 -5.24
N CYS A 30 -4.60 7.30 -4.78
CA CYS A 30 -4.06 7.94 -3.57
C CYS A 30 -4.57 7.25 -2.30
N ARG A 31 -3.87 6.19 -1.88
CA ARG A 31 -4.13 5.51 -0.61
C ARG A 31 -3.53 6.26 0.59
N SER A 32 -4.13 6.01 1.74
CA SER A 32 -3.65 6.39 3.07
C SER A 32 -4.03 5.28 4.07
N ILE A 33 -3.94 5.53 5.37
CA ILE A 33 -4.44 4.59 6.39
C ILE A 33 -5.97 4.55 6.49
N THR A 34 -6.67 5.51 5.89
CA THR A 34 -8.14 5.60 5.77
C THR A 34 -8.50 6.22 4.40
N GLY A 35 -9.79 6.39 4.11
CA GLY A 35 -10.26 7.18 2.97
C GLY A 35 -10.61 6.38 1.71
N ASP A 36 -11.14 7.10 0.73
CA ASP A 36 -11.73 6.57 -0.50
C ASP A 36 -10.70 5.88 -1.40
N GLY A 37 -9.43 6.29 -1.33
CA GLY A 37 -8.34 5.57 -2.02
C GLY A 37 -8.19 4.12 -1.56
N VAL A 38 -8.40 3.84 -0.26
CA VAL A 38 -8.42 2.46 0.25
C VAL A 38 -9.65 1.73 -0.29
N ARG A 39 -10.84 2.33 -0.24
CA ARG A 39 -12.10 1.73 -0.75
C ARG A 39 -12.02 1.40 -2.24
N GLN A 40 -11.54 2.34 -3.06
CA GLN A 40 -11.31 2.15 -4.48
C GLN A 40 -10.31 1.02 -4.75
N THR A 41 -9.27 0.90 -3.91
CA THR A 41 -8.31 -0.21 -4.03
C THR A 41 -8.99 -1.55 -3.70
N LEU A 42 -9.83 -1.62 -2.65
CA LEU A 42 -10.64 -2.81 -2.34
C LEU A 42 -11.67 -3.13 -3.46
N ASP A 43 -12.24 -2.12 -4.14
CA ASP A 43 -13.07 -2.29 -5.33
C ASP A 43 -12.31 -3.01 -6.44
N VAL A 44 -11.12 -2.53 -6.78
CA VAL A 44 -10.28 -3.16 -7.79
C VAL A 44 -9.96 -4.60 -7.41
N LEU A 45 -9.57 -4.86 -6.15
CA LEU A 45 -9.22 -6.21 -5.67
C LEU A 45 -10.43 -7.16 -5.66
N SER A 46 -11.63 -6.66 -5.35
CA SER A 46 -12.86 -7.46 -5.35
C SER A 46 -13.25 -7.98 -6.74
N GLY A 47 -12.72 -7.39 -7.82
CA GLY A 47 -12.83 -7.94 -9.18
C GLY A 47 -12.01 -9.21 -9.40
N HIS A 48 -11.11 -9.58 -8.48
CA HIS A 48 -10.23 -10.74 -8.59
C HIS A 48 -10.54 -11.85 -7.57
N ILE A 49 -11.12 -11.50 -6.42
CA ILE A 49 -11.41 -12.41 -5.30
C ILE A 49 -12.69 -11.98 -4.56
N ASP A 50 -13.34 -12.93 -3.89
CA ASP A 50 -14.58 -12.70 -3.11
C ASP A 50 -14.24 -11.98 -1.79
N LEU A 51 -13.90 -10.69 -1.91
CA LEU A 51 -13.37 -9.88 -0.81
C LEU A 51 -14.51 -9.36 0.07
N GLU A 52 -14.51 -9.76 1.34
CA GLU A 52 -15.34 -9.16 2.39
C GLU A 52 -14.71 -7.84 2.84
N ARG A 53 -15.50 -6.77 2.89
CA ARG A 53 -15.05 -5.44 3.31
C ARG A 53 -15.54 -5.14 4.71
N HIS A 54 -14.64 -4.58 5.51
CA HIS A 54 -14.91 -4.14 6.86
C HIS A 54 -14.61 -2.66 6.98
N GLU A 55 -15.46 -1.96 7.72
CA GLU A 55 -15.32 -0.55 8.03
C GLU A 55 -15.38 -0.41 9.55
N VAL A 56 -14.30 0.08 10.16
CA VAL A 56 -14.20 0.29 11.61
C VAL A 56 -14.35 1.78 11.90
N PRO A 57 -15.37 2.24 12.65
CA PRO A 57 -15.61 3.66 12.87
C PRO A 57 -14.44 4.39 13.55
N THR A 58 -14.22 5.65 13.17
CA THR A 58 -13.35 6.59 13.90
C THR A 58 -13.68 6.59 15.39
N GLY A 59 -12.65 6.68 16.24
CA GLY A 59 -12.81 6.68 17.70
C GLY A 59 -12.94 5.29 18.32
N THR A 60 -13.10 4.23 17.52
CA THR A 60 -13.09 2.85 18.03
C THR A 60 -11.73 2.53 18.66
N GLN A 61 -11.74 2.00 19.88
CA GLN A 61 -10.53 1.49 20.52
C GLN A 61 -10.19 0.11 19.97
N VAL A 62 -8.93 -0.07 19.58
CA VAL A 62 -8.35 -1.32 19.06
C VAL A 62 -7.05 -1.58 19.80
N PHE A 63 -7.17 -2.28 20.93
CA PHE A 63 -6.14 -2.34 21.97
C PHE A 63 -5.77 -0.94 22.48
N ASP A 64 -4.48 -0.61 22.53
CA ASP A 64 -3.96 0.69 22.98
C ASP A 64 -4.04 1.80 21.91
N TRP A 65 -4.66 1.52 20.76
CA TRP A 65 -4.78 2.44 19.64
C TRP A 65 -6.22 2.84 19.41
N THR A 66 -6.42 4.03 18.87
CA THR A 66 -7.74 4.53 18.47
C THR A 66 -7.78 4.67 16.95
N ILE A 67 -8.85 4.17 16.33
CA ILE A 67 -9.07 4.36 14.89
C ILE A 67 -9.16 5.87 14.60
N PRO A 68 -8.31 6.38 13.69
CA PRO A 68 -8.21 7.82 13.50
C PRO A 68 -9.37 8.34 12.65
N LYS A 69 -9.41 9.67 12.46
CA LYS A 69 -10.34 10.29 11.52
C LYS A 69 -10.12 9.75 10.11
N GLU A 70 -11.16 9.81 9.30
CA GLU A 70 -11.02 9.50 7.89
C GLU A 70 -10.44 10.71 7.15
N TRP A 71 -9.42 10.48 6.32
CA TRP A 71 -8.78 11.50 5.50
C TRP A 71 -9.06 11.27 4.02
N ASN A 72 -9.50 12.31 3.31
CA ASN A 72 -9.59 12.34 1.85
C ASN A 72 -8.95 13.61 1.31
N ILE A 73 -8.43 13.55 0.10
CA ILE A 73 -7.85 14.69 -0.61
C ILE A 73 -8.43 14.76 -2.03
N ARG A 74 -8.79 15.98 -2.45
CA ARG A 74 -9.35 16.27 -3.77
C ARG A 74 -8.32 16.89 -4.70
N SER A 75 -7.54 17.83 -4.18
CA SER A 75 -6.45 18.49 -4.92
C SER A 75 -5.43 19.09 -3.96
N ALA A 76 -4.22 19.32 -4.45
CA ALA A 76 -3.25 20.19 -3.80
C ALA A 76 -2.29 20.79 -4.82
N SER A 77 -1.91 22.04 -4.64
CA SER A 77 -0.97 22.71 -5.54
C SER A 77 -0.22 23.85 -4.88
N ILE A 78 0.93 24.17 -5.48
CA ILE A 78 1.70 25.39 -5.21
C ILE A 78 1.83 26.14 -6.53
N THR A 79 1.31 27.36 -6.59
CA THR A 79 1.46 28.27 -7.74
C THR A 79 2.43 29.39 -7.39
N GLY A 80 3.40 29.63 -8.28
CA GLY A 80 4.45 30.64 -8.12
C GLY A 80 3.99 32.08 -8.39
N PRO A 81 4.87 33.06 -8.13
CA PRO A 81 4.60 34.49 -8.34
C PRO A 81 4.29 34.86 -9.80
N ASP A 82 4.80 34.08 -10.74
CA ASP A 82 4.59 34.20 -12.18
C ASP A 82 3.27 33.54 -12.66
N GLY A 83 2.50 32.96 -11.73
CA GLY A 83 1.27 32.24 -12.02
C GLY A 83 1.46 30.80 -12.49
N GLN A 84 2.69 30.28 -12.55
CA GLN A 84 2.97 28.91 -12.96
C GLN A 84 2.82 27.93 -11.80
N THR A 85 2.25 26.75 -12.05
CA THR A 85 2.19 25.68 -11.04
C THR A 85 3.58 25.05 -10.86
N VAL A 86 4.09 25.08 -9.63
CA VAL A 86 5.39 24.54 -9.25
C VAL A 86 5.27 23.08 -8.80
N VAL A 87 4.20 22.77 -8.07
CA VAL A 87 3.86 21.44 -7.58
C VAL A 87 2.37 21.22 -7.80
N ASP A 88 1.99 20.08 -8.38
CA ASP A 88 0.60 19.70 -8.59
C ASP A 88 0.38 18.25 -8.13
N PHE A 89 -0.58 18.04 -7.25
CA PHE A 89 -1.01 16.71 -6.81
C PHE A 89 -1.50 15.83 -7.98
N ALA A 90 -2.04 16.44 -9.04
CA ALA A 90 -2.48 15.72 -10.23
C ALA A 90 -1.32 15.02 -10.97
N ASP A 91 -0.10 15.57 -10.87
CA ASP A 91 1.09 14.96 -11.48
C ASP A 91 1.57 13.74 -10.69
N SER A 92 1.52 13.84 -9.35
CA SER A 92 1.87 12.74 -8.46
C SER A 92 1.26 12.96 -7.08
N ASN A 93 0.53 11.95 -6.58
CA ASN A 93 0.01 11.98 -5.23
C ASN A 93 1.10 11.88 -4.14
N LEU A 94 2.37 11.65 -4.51
CA LEU A 94 3.51 11.78 -3.60
C LEU A 94 3.85 13.24 -3.30
N HIS A 95 3.30 14.20 -4.03
CA HIS A 95 3.55 15.62 -3.77
C HIS A 95 2.97 16.12 -2.45
N ILE A 96 2.11 15.36 -1.78
CA ILE A 96 1.57 15.73 -0.48
C ILE A 96 2.23 14.90 0.62
N VAL A 97 2.49 15.52 1.77
CA VAL A 97 2.68 14.75 3.01
C VAL A 97 1.36 14.05 3.28
N ASN A 98 1.34 12.73 3.18
CA ASN A 98 0.12 11.94 3.29
C ASN A 98 -0.53 12.21 4.66
N TYR A 99 -1.85 12.41 4.68
CA TYR A 99 -2.59 12.83 5.88
C TYR A 99 -2.38 14.32 6.29
N SER A 100 -2.08 15.20 5.32
CA SER A 100 -1.96 16.65 5.56
C SER A 100 -3.31 17.31 5.90
N LEU A 101 -3.25 18.30 6.80
CA LEU A 101 -4.35 19.24 7.05
C LEU A 101 -4.69 20.06 5.79
N PRO A 102 -5.96 20.46 5.61
CA PRO A 102 -6.30 21.42 4.57
C PRO A 102 -5.62 22.77 4.82
N PHE A 103 -5.21 23.42 3.74
CA PHE A 103 -4.56 24.72 3.79
C PHE A 103 -4.96 25.54 2.57
N LYS A 104 -5.20 26.84 2.76
CA LYS A 104 -5.38 27.78 1.66
C LYS A 104 -4.80 29.12 2.05
N GLY A 105 -3.78 29.56 1.34
CA GLY A 105 -3.07 30.77 1.69
C GLY A 105 -2.12 31.25 0.60
N ILE A 106 -1.55 32.43 0.87
CA ILE A 106 -0.44 32.98 0.10
C ILE A 106 0.71 33.16 1.07
N LEU A 107 1.84 32.54 0.79
CA LEU A 107 3.02 32.55 1.66
C LEU A 107 4.24 33.12 0.92
N PRO A 108 5.12 33.90 1.58
CA PRO A 108 6.44 34.16 1.03
C PRO A 108 7.24 32.86 0.98
N LEU A 109 8.19 32.78 0.05
CA LEU A 109 8.99 31.56 -0.14
C LEU A 109 9.70 31.09 1.13
N GLU A 110 10.20 32.01 1.96
CA GLU A 110 10.89 31.70 3.22
C GLU A 110 9.99 30.96 4.22
N GLU A 111 8.70 31.29 4.27
CA GLU A 111 7.70 30.62 5.11
C GLU A 111 7.21 29.31 4.49
N LEU A 112 7.16 29.22 3.15
CA LEU A 112 6.74 28.02 2.45
C LEU A 112 7.81 26.91 2.46
N ARG A 113 9.10 27.26 2.34
CA ARG A 113 10.20 26.28 2.24
C ARG A 113 10.19 25.22 3.37
N PRO A 114 9.97 25.56 4.64
CA PRO A 114 9.85 24.57 5.72
C PRO A 114 8.74 23.53 5.55
N HIS A 115 7.69 23.86 4.78
CA HIS A 115 6.58 22.96 4.47
C HIS A 115 6.82 22.09 3.23
N ILE A 116 7.96 22.24 2.54
CA ILE A 116 8.31 21.42 1.37
C ILE A 116 9.47 20.49 1.71
N HIS A 117 9.19 19.19 1.75
CA HIS A 117 10.21 18.16 1.99
C HIS A 117 10.88 17.73 0.68
N THR A 118 12.21 17.60 0.73
CA THR A 118 13.04 17.18 -0.41
C THR A 118 14.11 16.19 0.04
N LEU A 119 14.85 15.61 -0.91
CA LEU A 119 16.02 14.76 -0.67
C LEU A 119 17.24 15.34 -1.42
N PRO A 120 18.13 16.10 -0.75
CA PRO A 120 19.29 16.70 -1.41
C PRO A 120 20.21 15.68 -2.10
N GLU A 121 20.36 14.49 -1.53
CA GLU A 121 21.21 13.41 -2.05
C GLU A 121 20.58 12.67 -3.24
N GLN A 122 19.26 12.85 -3.46
CA GLN A 122 18.50 12.28 -4.56
C GLN A 122 17.64 13.36 -5.21
N PRO A 123 18.25 14.36 -5.86
CA PRO A 123 17.61 15.65 -6.08
C PRO A 123 16.46 15.64 -7.09
N LYS A 124 16.30 14.54 -7.83
CA LYS A 124 15.22 14.30 -8.81
C LYS A 124 14.05 13.48 -8.25
N VAL A 125 14.17 12.95 -7.03
CA VAL A 125 13.17 12.07 -6.41
C VAL A 125 12.21 12.88 -5.54
N ILE A 126 10.92 12.55 -5.59
CA ILE A 126 9.93 13.07 -4.66
C ILE A 126 9.90 12.14 -3.43
N PRO A 127 10.24 12.61 -2.22
CA PRO A 127 10.13 11.78 -1.03
C PRO A 127 8.68 11.45 -0.72
N TYR A 128 8.42 10.24 -0.24
CA TYR A 128 7.17 9.92 0.44
C TYR A 128 7.28 10.27 1.93
N ARG A 129 6.32 11.03 2.45
CA ARG A 129 6.20 11.44 3.85
C ARG A 129 4.76 11.24 4.32
N THR A 130 4.58 11.01 5.61
CA THR A 130 3.27 10.80 6.23
C THR A 130 3.17 11.61 7.53
N SER A 131 1.94 11.95 7.94
CA SER A 131 1.68 12.70 9.19
C SER A 131 0.46 12.17 9.94
N TYR A 132 0.39 10.86 10.14
CA TYR A 132 -0.82 10.20 10.65
C TYR A 132 -1.25 10.62 12.06
N TYR A 133 -0.28 10.87 12.94
CA TYR A 133 -0.54 11.02 14.38
C TYR A 133 -0.02 12.36 14.94
N THR A 134 0.64 13.16 14.11
CA THR A 134 1.09 14.51 14.44
C THR A 134 0.49 15.46 13.41
N PRO A 135 -0.51 16.28 13.76
CA PRO A 135 -1.17 17.15 12.79
C PRO A 135 -0.18 18.15 12.16
N THR A 136 -0.07 18.12 10.83
CA THR A 136 0.68 19.09 10.04
C THR A 136 0.13 19.13 8.62
N TRP A 137 0.64 20.04 7.81
CA TRP A 137 0.49 20.01 6.36
C TRP A 137 1.83 20.24 5.70
N GLY A 138 2.01 19.66 4.52
CA GLY A 138 3.23 19.87 3.75
C GLY A 138 3.18 19.24 2.37
N PHE A 139 4.12 19.66 1.55
CA PHE A 139 4.37 19.11 0.22
C PHE A 139 5.67 18.32 0.20
N CYS A 140 5.82 17.46 -0.79
CA CYS A 140 7.06 16.81 -1.14
C CYS A 140 7.39 17.13 -2.59
N ALA A 141 8.65 17.39 -2.90
CA ALA A 141 9.07 17.69 -4.27
C ALA A 141 10.52 17.27 -4.51
N ALA A 142 10.90 17.19 -5.78
CA ALA A 142 12.28 17.05 -6.18
C ALA A 142 13.10 18.25 -5.66
N HIS A 143 14.28 17.99 -5.09
CA HIS A 143 15.13 19.03 -4.53
C HIS A 143 15.49 20.11 -5.56
N ASP A 144 15.85 19.70 -6.79
CA ASP A 144 16.20 20.63 -7.87
C ASP A 144 15.05 21.60 -8.18
N ARG A 145 13.79 21.15 -8.08
CA ARG A 145 12.62 22.01 -8.30
C ARG A 145 12.54 23.09 -7.22
N VAL A 146 12.71 22.72 -5.96
CA VAL A 146 12.55 23.61 -4.80
C VAL A 146 13.75 24.56 -4.64
N ALA A 147 14.95 24.10 -4.97
CA ALA A 147 16.16 24.91 -4.94
C ALA A 147 16.08 26.10 -5.91
N ASN A 148 15.41 25.91 -7.06
CA ASN A 148 15.28 26.91 -8.12
C ASN A 148 14.00 27.78 -8.03
N MET A 149 13.23 27.67 -6.94
CA MET A 149 12.06 28.53 -6.72
C MET A 149 12.51 30.00 -6.51
N PRO A 150 12.00 30.97 -7.31
CA PRO A 150 12.34 32.38 -7.13
C PRO A 150 11.65 32.96 -5.90
N ASP A 151 12.28 33.96 -5.28
CA ASP A 151 11.65 34.71 -4.19
C ASP A 151 10.32 35.34 -4.64
N GLY A 152 9.36 35.38 -3.73
CA GLY A 152 8.05 35.96 -3.99
C GLY A 152 6.93 35.29 -3.20
N LEU A 153 5.70 35.60 -3.59
CA LEU A 153 4.48 35.09 -2.97
C LEU A 153 3.94 33.88 -3.75
N TYR A 154 3.68 32.81 -3.01
CA TYR A 154 3.19 31.54 -3.54
C TYR A 154 1.78 31.30 -3.07
N ARG A 155 0.87 30.99 -3.99
CA ARG A 155 -0.47 30.51 -3.65
C ARG A 155 -0.39 29.02 -3.37
N VAL A 156 -0.84 28.61 -2.19
CA VAL A 156 -0.81 27.22 -1.74
C VAL A 156 -2.23 26.79 -1.43
N GLU A 157 -2.62 25.64 -1.97
CA GLU A 157 -3.92 25.04 -1.74
C GLU A 157 -3.74 23.54 -1.45
N ILE A 158 -4.35 23.07 -0.39
CA ILE A 158 -4.54 21.65 -0.05
C ILE A 158 -6.02 21.50 0.25
N ASP A 159 -6.76 20.96 -0.71
CA ASP A 159 -8.16 20.63 -0.55
C ASP A 159 -8.29 19.20 -0.03
N ALA A 160 -8.19 19.07 1.29
CA ALA A 160 -8.33 17.82 2.03
C ALA A 160 -9.44 17.92 3.09
N GLU A 161 -9.96 16.78 3.51
CA GLU A 161 -10.98 16.69 4.56
C GLU A 161 -10.57 15.69 5.63
N PHE A 162 -10.93 16.02 6.86
CA PHE A 162 -10.94 15.10 7.99
C PHE A 162 -12.36 14.98 8.50
N LYS A 163 -12.91 13.77 8.51
CA LYS A 163 -14.26 13.50 9.02
C LYS A 163 -14.26 12.32 9.98
N ASP A 164 -15.28 12.27 10.82
CA ASP A 164 -15.60 11.02 11.50
C ASP A 164 -16.14 10.07 10.42
N GLY A 165 -15.39 9.01 10.15
CA GLY A 165 -15.64 8.07 9.08
C GLY A 165 -15.19 6.70 9.54
N SER A 166 -14.40 6.01 8.72
CA SER A 166 -13.93 4.67 9.07
C SER A 166 -12.55 4.32 8.50
N LEU A 167 -11.91 3.37 9.17
CA LEU A 167 -10.80 2.60 8.61
C LEU A 167 -11.38 1.40 7.85
N ALA A 168 -11.08 1.33 6.55
CA ALA A 168 -11.46 0.23 5.69
C ALA A 168 -10.36 -0.84 5.64
N TYR A 169 -10.75 -2.12 5.69
CA TYR A 169 -9.88 -3.24 5.33
C TYR A 169 -10.69 -4.33 4.61
N GLY A 170 -10.00 -5.17 3.83
CA GLY A 170 -10.61 -6.30 3.14
C GLY A 170 -10.03 -7.63 3.60
N GLU A 171 -10.86 -8.67 3.65
CA GLU A 171 -10.39 -10.03 3.84
C GLU A 171 -11.10 -11.05 2.95
N TYR A 172 -10.41 -12.13 2.63
CA TYR A 172 -10.97 -13.29 1.95
C TYR A 172 -10.50 -14.56 2.66
N LEU A 173 -11.43 -15.47 2.93
CA LEU A 173 -11.16 -16.77 3.55
C LEU A 173 -11.40 -17.89 2.54
N HIS A 174 -10.32 -18.53 2.10
CA HIS A 174 -10.39 -19.80 1.40
C HIS A 174 -10.48 -20.94 2.44
N ARG A 175 -11.59 -21.67 2.46
CA ARG A 175 -11.83 -22.76 3.40
C ARG A 175 -11.18 -24.06 2.93
N GLY A 176 -10.28 -24.59 3.75
CA GLY A 176 -9.70 -25.92 3.56
C GLY A 176 -10.45 -27.01 4.32
N GLN A 177 -9.85 -28.20 4.39
CA GLN A 177 -10.36 -29.35 5.14
C GLN A 177 -10.35 -29.14 6.67
N THR A 178 -9.59 -28.16 7.15
CA THR A 178 -9.46 -27.84 8.58
C THR A 178 -9.68 -26.36 8.84
N GLU A 179 -10.08 -26.03 10.07
CA GLU A 179 -10.21 -24.65 10.54
C GLU A 179 -8.86 -24.01 10.92
N ARG A 180 -7.76 -24.77 10.88
CA ARG A 180 -6.42 -24.20 11.09
C ARG A 180 -6.08 -23.27 9.92
N GLU A 181 -5.60 -22.08 10.24
CA GLU A 181 -5.41 -21.01 9.27
C GLU A 181 -3.92 -20.73 8.96
N PHE A 182 -3.66 -20.41 7.69
CA PHE A 182 -2.47 -19.68 7.25
C PHE A 182 -2.89 -18.24 6.93
N LEU A 183 -2.34 -17.26 7.65
CA LEU A 183 -2.61 -15.84 7.43
C LEU A 183 -1.61 -15.22 6.45
N LEU A 184 -2.09 -14.72 5.32
CA LEU A 184 -1.32 -13.97 4.34
C LEU A 184 -1.81 -12.52 4.34
N SER A 185 -0.92 -11.55 4.51
CA SER A 185 -1.32 -10.14 4.53
C SER A 185 -0.44 -9.24 3.67
N ALA A 186 -1.02 -8.15 3.17
CA ALA A 186 -0.31 -7.08 2.49
C ALA A 186 -0.90 -5.73 2.92
N HIS A 187 -0.05 -4.73 3.17
CA HIS A 187 -0.53 -3.42 3.60
C HIS A 187 -1.05 -2.57 2.44
N ILE A 188 -2.21 -1.94 2.66
CA ILE A 188 -2.96 -1.21 1.62
C ILE A 188 -2.91 0.33 1.81
N CYS A 189 -1.92 0.85 2.54
CA CYS A 189 -1.89 2.26 2.93
C CYS A 189 -0.94 3.16 2.13
N HIS A 190 -0.03 2.60 1.34
CA HIS A 190 0.93 3.39 0.56
C HIS A 190 0.31 3.83 -0.78
N PRO A 191 0.47 5.10 -1.20
CA PRO A 191 -0.15 5.65 -2.41
C PRO A 191 0.59 5.18 -3.69
N SER A 192 0.99 6.07 -4.61
CA SER A 192 1.65 5.70 -5.88
C SER A 192 3.10 5.23 -5.71
N LEU A 193 3.28 4.12 -5.00
CA LEU A 193 4.55 3.41 -4.82
C LEU A 193 4.37 1.96 -5.30
N ALA A 194 5.19 1.57 -6.27
CA ALA A 194 5.01 0.30 -6.98
C ALA A 194 5.44 -0.90 -6.13
N ASN A 195 6.72 -0.95 -5.72
CA ASN A 195 7.23 -2.10 -4.97
C ASN A 195 6.65 -2.11 -3.53
N ASP A 196 6.49 -0.94 -2.91
CA ASP A 196 5.91 -0.78 -1.57
C ASP A 196 4.59 0.02 -1.63
N ASN A 197 3.42 -0.59 -1.81
CA ASN A 197 3.21 -2.03 -1.84
C ASN A 197 2.15 -2.49 -2.86
N CYS A 198 2.04 -1.81 -4.00
CA CYS A 198 1.20 -2.31 -5.10
C CYS A 198 1.60 -3.75 -5.49
N SER A 199 2.90 -4.06 -5.42
CA SER A 199 3.43 -5.41 -5.67
C SER A 199 2.83 -6.47 -4.74
N GLY A 200 2.81 -6.24 -3.42
CA GLY A 200 2.26 -7.16 -2.44
C GLY A 200 0.74 -7.34 -2.59
N LEU A 201 0.01 -6.24 -2.82
CA LEU A 201 -1.43 -6.28 -3.06
C LEU A 201 -1.77 -7.14 -4.30
N ALA A 202 -1.09 -6.89 -5.41
CA ALA A 202 -1.33 -7.58 -6.66
C ALA A 202 -0.95 -9.07 -6.58
N LEU A 203 0.21 -9.39 -6.01
CA LEU A 203 0.64 -10.77 -5.81
C LEU A 203 -0.32 -11.53 -4.89
N LEU A 204 -0.74 -10.93 -3.78
CA LEU A 204 -1.63 -11.56 -2.80
C LEU A 204 -3.00 -11.87 -3.41
N ALA A 205 -3.56 -10.95 -4.20
CA ALA A 205 -4.82 -11.17 -4.92
C ALA A 205 -4.71 -12.27 -5.99
N ALA A 206 -3.62 -12.29 -6.75
CA ALA A 206 -3.37 -13.33 -7.75
C ALA A 206 -3.20 -14.73 -7.09
N LEU A 207 -2.52 -14.79 -5.94
CA LEU A 207 -2.36 -16.01 -5.15
C LEU A 207 -3.71 -16.48 -4.60
N ALA A 208 -4.50 -15.59 -4.02
CA ALA A 208 -5.84 -15.88 -3.50
C ALA A 208 -6.77 -16.45 -4.60
N ARG A 209 -6.78 -15.82 -5.77
CA ARG A 209 -7.53 -16.29 -6.95
C ARG A 209 -7.06 -17.67 -7.40
N SER A 210 -5.75 -17.91 -7.40
CA SER A 210 -5.18 -19.21 -7.80
C SER A 210 -5.50 -20.32 -6.79
N LEU A 211 -5.59 -19.98 -5.50
CA LEU A 211 -5.96 -20.92 -4.44
C LEU A 211 -7.44 -21.26 -4.43
N LYS A 212 -8.32 -20.36 -4.89
CA LYS A 212 -9.77 -20.60 -4.99
C LYS A 212 -10.14 -21.89 -5.76
N ALA A 213 -9.32 -22.29 -6.73
CA ALA A 213 -9.53 -23.49 -7.54
C ALA A 213 -8.91 -24.78 -6.96
N ARG A 214 -8.36 -24.75 -5.74
CA ARG A 214 -7.62 -25.86 -5.15
C ARG A 214 -8.30 -26.37 -3.89
N GLU A 215 -8.25 -27.68 -3.67
CA GLU A 215 -8.54 -28.25 -2.36
C GLU A 215 -7.29 -28.16 -1.48
N THR A 216 -7.41 -27.54 -0.31
CA THR A 216 -6.31 -27.38 0.63
C THR A 216 -6.62 -28.01 1.98
N ARG A 217 -5.58 -28.46 2.70
CA ARG A 217 -5.72 -28.94 4.09
C ARG A 217 -6.01 -27.79 5.06
N TYR A 218 -5.19 -26.74 5.01
CA TYR A 218 -5.37 -25.53 5.80
C TYR A 218 -6.38 -24.60 5.15
N SER A 219 -7.07 -23.82 5.98
CA SER A 219 -7.76 -22.62 5.50
C SER A 219 -6.74 -21.48 5.29
N TYR A 220 -6.94 -20.65 4.27
CA TYR A 220 -6.05 -19.53 3.96
C TYR A 220 -6.82 -18.23 4.07
N ARG A 221 -6.35 -17.33 4.94
CA ARG A 221 -6.90 -15.99 5.09
C ARG A 221 -6.01 -14.98 4.40
N PHE A 222 -6.60 -14.17 3.55
CA PHE A 222 -5.94 -13.10 2.81
C PHE A 222 -6.43 -11.77 3.37
N LEU A 223 -5.54 -11.00 3.99
CA LEU A 223 -5.85 -9.74 4.66
C LEU A 223 -5.20 -8.56 3.93
N PHE A 224 -6.02 -7.59 3.53
CA PHE A 224 -5.63 -6.35 2.90
C PHE A 224 -6.01 -5.20 3.84
N ALA A 225 -5.07 -4.76 4.67
CA ALA A 225 -5.34 -3.79 5.73
C ALA A 225 -4.24 -2.72 5.82
N PRO A 226 -4.52 -1.50 6.28
CA PRO A 226 -3.48 -0.51 6.55
C PRO A 226 -2.41 -1.07 7.49
N GLY A 227 -1.14 -0.77 7.21
CA GLY A 227 -0.02 -1.18 8.05
C GLY A 227 -0.20 -0.69 9.50
N THR A 228 0.19 -1.53 10.47
CA THR A 228 0.01 -1.28 11.91
C THR A 228 -1.46 -1.16 12.34
N ILE A 229 -2.11 -0.02 12.13
CA ILE A 229 -3.45 0.27 12.67
C ILE A 229 -4.53 -0.64 12.09
N GLY A 230 -4.43 -1.03 10.82
CA GLY A 230 -5.36 -1.98 10.21
C GLY A 230 -5.16 -3.42 10.70
N ALA A 231 -3.91 -3.82 10.96
CA ALA A 231 -3.61 -5.12 11.57
C ALA A 231 -4.11 -5.20 13.02
N LEU A 232 -3.96 -4.12 13.79
CA LEU A 232 -4.51 -4.01 15.14
C LEU A 232 -6.04 -4.06 15.13
N ALA A 233 -6.67 -3.33 14.20
CA ALA A 233 -8.12 -3.36 14.02
C ALA A 233 -8.61 -4.78 13.72
N TRP A 234 -7.95 -5.49 12.79
CA TRP A 234 -8.29 -6.87 12.48
C TRP A 234 -8.10 -7.80 13.69
N LEU A 235 -6.95 -7.72 14.37
CA LEU A 235 -6.64 -8.56 15.53
C LEU A 235 -7.65 -8.35 16.68
N SER A 236 -7.97 -7.11 17.03
CA SER A 236 -8.93 -6.79 18.12
C SER A 236 -10.33 -7.32 17.86
N ARG A 237 -10.68 -7.59 16.60
CA ARG A 237 -11.99 -8.12 16.17
C ARG A 237 -11.96 -9.63 15.95
N ASN A 238 -10.80 -10.27 16.08
CA ASN A 238 -10.58 -11.69 15.77
C ASN A 238 -9.71 -12.39 16.83
N GLU A 239 -9.66 -11.86 18.06
CA GLU A 239 -8.80 -12.38 19.13
C GLU A 239 -9.06 -13.87 19.41
N ASP A 240 -10.33 -14.25 19.46
CA ASP A 240 -10.82 -15.62 19.63
C ASP A 240 -10.33 -16.57 18.51
N ARG A 241 -10.15 -16.04 17.29
CA ARG A 241 -9.66 -16.79 16.13
C ARG A 241 -8.15 -16.91 16.05
N THR A 242 -7.40 -16.03 16.72
CA THR A 242 -5.92 -16.03 16.60
C THR A 242 -5.28 -17.36 16.99
N CYS A 243 -5.91 -18.12 17.91
CA CYS A 243 -5.46 -19.45 18.31
C CYS A 243 -5.51 -20.50 17.18
N LEU A 244 -6.26 -20.23 16.10
CA LEU A 244 -6.39 -21.07 14.92
C LEU A 244 -5.27 -20.84 13.89
N ILE A 245 -4.53 -19.74 14.01
CA ILE A 245 -3.50 -19.35 13.04
C ILE A 245 -2.20 -20.08 13.37
N ASP A 246 -1.83 -21.04 12.53
CA ASP A 246 -0.58 -21.78 12.68
C ASP A 246 0.61 -21.04 12.06
N HIS A 247 0.36 -20.37 10.94
CA HIS A 247 1.40 -19.79 10.08
C HIS A 247 0.96 -18.46 9.50
N GLY A 248 1.93 -17.64 9.09
CA GLY A 248 1.62 -16.48 8.27
C GLY A 248 2.82 -15.89 7.56
N LEU A 249 2.52 -15.10 6.53
CA LEU A 249 3.50 -14.29 5.79
C LEU A 249 2.90 -12.90 5.51
N VAL A 250 3.74 -11.88 5.66
CA VAL A 250 3.45 -10.52 5.23
C VAL A 250 4.18 -10.27 3.92
N LEU A 251 3.46 -9.87 2.88
CA LEU A 251 3.99 -9.58 1.56
C LEU A 251 4.24 -8.08 1.43
N SER A 252 5.51 -7.72 1.19
CA SER A 252 5.93 -6.36 0.86
C SER A 252 7.16 -6.41 -0.03
N CYS A 253 7.31 -5.45 -0.95
CA CYS A 253 8.48 -5.31 -1.81
C CYS A 253 8.79 -6.58 -2.63
N VAL A 254 7.78 -7.11 -3.33
CA VAL A 254 7.85 -8.41 -4.04
C VAL A 254 7.86 -8.27 -5.57
N GLY A 255 8.17 -7.08 -6.09
CA GLY A 255 8.06 -6.75 -7.52
C GLY A 255 9.32 -6.23 -8.20
N ASP A 256 10.43 -6.04 -7.48
CA ASP A 256 11.70 -5.62 -8.09
C ASP A 256 12.51 -6.80 -8.68
N ALA A 257 13.60 -6.49 -9.38
CA ALA A 257 14.45 -7.48 -10.04
C ALA A 257 15.39 -8.24 -9.09
N GLY A 258 15.41 -7.89 -7.80
CA GLY A 258 16.21 -8.54 -6.78
C GLY A 258 15.73 -9.95 -6.44
N SER A 259 16.62 -10.72 -5.82
CA SER A 259 16.26 -12.03 -5.28
C SER A 259 15.36 -11.90 -4.03
N PRO A 260 14.43 -12.85 -3.79
CA PRO A 260 13.55 -12.81 -2.63
C PRO A 260 14.30 -12.75 -1.29
N ALA A 261 13.79 -11.92 -0.38
CA ALA A 261 14.23 -11.88 1.00
C ALA A 261 13.10 -12.36 1.92
N TYR A 262 13.44 -13.18 2.90
CA TYR A 262 12.53 -13.63 3.95
C TYR A 262 13.04 -13.19 5.31
N LYS A 263 12.20 -12.43 6.03
CA LYS A 263 12.41 -12.10 7.44
C LYS A 263 11.71 -13.15 8.30
N ARG A 264 12.48 -13.82 9.15
CA ARG A 264 11.98 -14.88 10.04
C ARG A 264 10.95 -14.36 11.03
N SER A 265 10.11 -15.28 11.50
CA SER A 265 9.27 -15.06 12.67
C SER A 265 10.13 -14.79 13.91
N ARG A 266 9.52 -14.23 14.96
CA ARG A 266 10.20 -14.02 16.26
C ARG A 266 10.74 -15.34 16.85
N ARG A 267 10.11 -16.48 16.57
CA ARG A 267 10.57 -17.79 17.05
C ARG A 267 11.81 -18.28 16.29
N GLY A 268 11.98 -17.86 15.04
CA GLY A 268 13.15 -18.16 14.21
C GLY A 268 13.18 -19.56 13.59
N ASP A 269 12.44 -20.52 14.15
CA ASP A 269 12.44 -21.92 13.74
C ASP A 269 11.02 -22.51 13.58
N ALA A 270 9.99 -21.66 13.49
CA ALA A 270 8.62 -22.11 13.28
C ALA A 270 8.51 -22.90 11.96
N LEU A 271 7.43 -23.67 11.79
CA LEU A 271 7.27 -24.49 10.57
C LEU A 271 7.35 -23.64 9.29
N VAL A 272 6.80 -22.42 9.31
CA VAL A 272 6.91 -21.46 8.19
C VAL A 272 8.36 -21.02 7.94
N ASP A 273 9.16 -20.80 8.99
CA ASP A 273 10.57 -20.44 8.86
C ASP A 273 11.37 -21.56 8.19
N ARG A 274 11.12 -22.81 8.61
CA ARG A 274 11.76 -24.00 8.03
C ARG A 274 11.33 -24.25 6.59
N ALA A 275 10.05 -24.04 6.28
CA ALA A 275 9.52 -24.15 4.92
C ALA A 275 10.15 -23.10 4.00
N MET A 276 10.22 -21.84 4.43
CA MET A 276 10.85 -20.77 3.66
C MET A 276 12.35 -20.99 3.48
N ALA A 277 13.06 -21.44 4.51
CA ALA A 277 14.47 -21.81 4.40
C ALA A 277 14.70 -22.93 3.36
N HIS A 278 13.81 -23.93 3.32
CA HIS A 278 13.88 -25.01 2.33
C HIS A 278 13.62 -24.52 0.89
N VAL A 279 12.62 -23.67 0.69
CA VAL A 279 12.27 -23.11 -0.63
C VAL A 279 13.38 -22.17 -1.11
N LEU A 280 13.83 -21.24 -0.27
CA LEU A 280 14.82 -20.22 -0.63
C LEU A 280 16.23 -20.77 -0.71
N GLY A 281 16.58 -21.84 0.02
CA GLY A 281 17.89 -22.49 -0.07
C GLY A 281 18.20 -23.07 -1.47
N ARG A 282 17.21 -23.14 -2.35
CA ARG A 282 17.34 -23.57 -3.76
C ARG A 282 17.44 -22.40 -4.74
N LEU A 283 17.32 -21.15 -4.28
CA LEU A 283 17.26 -19.97 -5.12
C LEU A 283 18.51 -19.12 -4.91
N ALA A 284 19.31 -18.97 -5.97
CA ALA A 284 20.52 -18.16 -5.94
C ALA A 284 20.19 -16.70 -5.57
N GLY A 285 20.97 -16.13 -4.63
CA GLY A 285 20.83 -14.75 -4.17
C GLY A 285 19.71 -14.51 -3.15
N ALA A 286 18.87 -15.50 -2.86
CA ALA A 286 17.82 -15.36 -1.84
C ALA A 286 18.41 -15.09 -0.45
N LYS A 287 17.74 -14.24 0.33
CA LYS A 287 18.23 -13.81 1.64
C LYS A 287 17.31 -14.30 2.75
N MET A 288 17.91 -14.81 3.82
CA MET A 288 17.24 -15.07 5.10
C MET A 288 17.70 -14.00 6.08
N LEU A 289 16.75 -13.26 6.66
CA LEU A 289 16.98 -12.23 7.66
C LEU A 289 16.38 -12.69 8.99
N ASP A 290 17.10 -12.48 10.07
CA ASP A 290 16.58 -12.73 11.41
C ASP A 290 15.51 -11.71 11.79
N PHE A 291 14.65 -12.09 12.73
CA PHE A 291 13.67 -11.17 13.26
C PHE A 291 14.35 -9.98 13.95
N SER A 292 13.90 -8.78 13.60
CA SER A 292 14.20 -7.53 14.29
C SER A 292 12.87 -6.79 14.55
N PRO A 293 12.63 -6.27 15.76
CA PRO A 293 11.44 -5.45 16.02
C PRO A 293 11.48 -4.14 15.23
#